data_AF-A0A3M6UYW1-F1
#
_entry.id   AF-A0A3M6UYW1-F1
#
_cell.length_a   1.000
_cell.length_b   1.000
_cell.length_c   1.000
_cell.angle_alpha   90.00
_cell.angle_beta   90.00
_cell.angle_gamma   90.00
#
_symmetry.space_group_name_H-M   'P 1'
#
loop_
_entity.id
_entity.type
_entity.pdbx_description
1 polymer ?
#
loop_
_entity_poly.entity_id
_entity_poly.type
_entity_poly.pdbx_seq_one_letter_code
_entity_poly.pdbx_strand_id
1 'polypeptide(L)'
;MILHLRAKVPNKTLLPLRSVLEYNCQVFHFALPAYLSDAIERVQKRVLAIIYPNIDYADSLDLSGILKLSDRRLNACDKLFNNIFTTPSHNLGHLLPERHIPRYNLKQTRVFVPPRAKTCRFTNTFIPSSAGVYNES
;
A
#
# COMPACT_ATOMS: atom_id res chain seq x y z
N MET A 1 -26.42 -20.34 31.09
CA MET A 1 -25.46 -19.45 31.77
C MET A 1 -24.03 -19.85 31.35
N ILE A 2 -23.62 -19.49 30.13
CA ILE A 2 -22.26 -19.73 29.63
C ILE A 2 -21.54 -18.39 29.76
N LEU A 3 -20.92 -18.18 30.92
CA LEU A 3 -20.18 -16.97 31.25
C LEU A 3 -18.80 -17.02 30.60
N HIS A 4 -18.58 -16.07 29.69
CA HIS A 4 -17.34 -15.28 29.58
C HIS A 4 -16.01 -16.04 29.48
N LEU A 5 -15.67 -16.52 28.29
CA LEU A 5 -14.28 -16.54 27.82
C LEU A 5 -14.10 -15.45 26.76
N ARG A 6 -14.28 -14.18 27.14
CA ARG A 6 -13.75 -13.06 26.36
C ARG A 6 -12.36 -12.77 26.90
N ALA A 7 -11.34 -13.34 26.25
CA ALA A 7 -9.97 -12.94 26.47
C ALA A 7 -9.88 -11.42 26.28
N LYS A 8 -9.50 -10.70 27.33
CA LYS A 8 -9.19 -9.27 27.26
C LYS A 8 -7.85 -9.14 26.55
N VAL A 9 -7.87 -9.21 25.23
CA VAL A 9 -6.68 -9.03 24.40
C VAL A 9 -6.20 -7.59 24.62
N PRO A 10 -4.97 -7.38 25.10
CA PRO A 10 -4.49 -6.03 25.37
C PRO A 10 -4.38 -5.25 24.06
N ASN A 11 -5.09 -4.12 24.00
CA ASN A 11 -5.22 -3.16 22.88
C ASN A 11 -3.90 -2.66 22.24
N LYS A 12 -2.73 -3.08 22.76
CA LYS A 12 -1.41 -2.65 22.27
C LYS A 12 -0.60 -3.76 21.60
N THR A 13 -1.14 -4.98 21.51
CA THR A 13 -0.39 -6.16 21.01
C THR A 13 -1.02 -6.85 19.81
N LEU A 14 -2.00 -6.22 19.16
CA LEU A 14 -2.33 -6.58 17.78
C LEU A 14 -1.25 -5.97 16.87
N LEU A 15 0.01 -6.38 17.04
CA LEU A 15 0.97 -6.33 15.94
C LEU A 15 0.22 -6.97 14.77
N PRO A 16 -0.11 -6.22 13.70
CA PRO A 16 -0.84 -6.82 12.61
C PRO A 16 0.04 -7.97 12.14
N LEU A 17 -0.45 -9.20 12.28
CA LEU A 17 0.09 -10.35 11.57
C LEU A 17 0.14 -9.90 10.13
N ARG A 18 1.31 -9.42 9.69
CA ARG A 18 1.53 -8.95 8.34
C ARG A 18 1.20 -10.15 7.49
N SER A 19 0.03 -10.12 6.87
CA SER A 19 -0.37 -11.21 5.99
C SER A 19 0.73 -11.34 4.93
N VAL A 20 0.95 -12.55 4.41
CA VAL A 20 1.94 -12.79 3.34
C VAL A 20 1.73 -11.80 2.17
N LEU A 21 0.48 -11.38 1.96
CA LEU A 21 0.08 -10.40 0.95
C LEU A 21 0.55 -8.97 1.26
N GLU A 22 0.70 -8.59 2.53
CA GLU A 22 1.25 -7.30 2.95
C GLU A 22 2.78 -7.28 2.84
N TYR A 23 3.45 -8.42 3.04
CA TYR A 23 4.90 -8.53 2.88
C TYR A 23 5.35 -8.32 1.42
N ASN A 24 4.65 -8.94 0.47
CA ASN A 24 4.97 -8.84 -0.96
C ASN A 24 4.13 -7.78 -1.69
N CYS A 25 3.43 -6.90 -0.96
CA CYS A 25 2.47 -6.00 -1.58
C CYS A 25 3.11 -5.02 -2.56
N GLN A 26 4.34 -4.59 -2.32
CA GLN A 26 5.01 -3.58 -3.15
C GLN A 26 5.18 -4.05 -4.59
N VAL A 27 5.35 -5.36 -4.79
CA VAL A 27 5.52 -5.95 -6.12
C VAL A 27 4.21 -5.95 -6.91
N PHE A 28 3.09 -6.19 -6.24
CA PHE A 28 1.81 -6.48 -6.89
C PHE A 28 0.76 -5.38 -6.76
N HIS A 29 0.94 -4.39 -5.88
CA HIS A 29 -0.10 -3.42 -5.52
C HIS A 29 -0.73 -2.75 -6.76
N PHE A 30 0.09 -2.19 -7.64
CA PHE A 30 -0.36 -1.49 -8.84
C PHE A 30 -0.84 -2.42 -9.96
N ALA A 31 -0.37 -3.66 -9.96
CA ALA A 31 -0.76 -4.67 -10.94
C ALA A 31 -2.00 -5.47 -10.52
N LEU A 32 -2.50 -5.27 -9.29
CA LEU A 32 -3.58 -6.06 -8.72
C LEU A 32 -4.94 -5.55 -9.22
N PRO A 33 -5.73 -6.37 -9.94
CA PRO A 33 -7.09 -6.01 -10.31
C PRO A 33 -7.97 -5.72 -9.09
N ALA A 34 -8.93 -4.79 -9.24
CA ALA A 34 -9.85 -4.40 -8.17
C ALA A 34 -10.59 -5.58 -7.53
N TYR A 35 -11.10 -6.52 -8.33
CA TYR A 35 -11.82 -7.69 -7.81
C TYR A 35 -10.95 -8.59 -6.90
N LEU A 36 -9.64 -8.69 -7.17
CA LEU A 36 -8.71 -9.42 -6.30
C LEU A 36 -8.39 -8.61 -5.05
N SER A 37 -8.21 -7.30 -5.19
CA SER A 37 -8.04 -6.40 -4.04
C SER A 37 -9.23 -6.52 -3.07
N ASP A 38 -10.46 -6.46 -3.59
CA ASP A 38 -11.68 -6.62 -2.81
C ASP A 38 -11.79 -8.02 -2.19
N ALA A 39 -11.39 -9.06 -2.94
CA ALA A 39 -11.37 -10.42 -2.41
C ALA A 39 -10.45 -10.56 -1.20
N ILE A 40 -9.30 -9.88 -1.21
CA ILE A 40 -8.36 -9.86 -0.08
C ILE A 40 -8.92 -9.00 1.06
N GLU A 41 -9.49 -7.83 0.76
CA GLU A 41 -10.12 -6.95 1.76
C GLU A 41 -11.25 -7.66 2.51
N ARG A 42 -12.00 -8.54 1.84
CA ARG A 42 -13.05 -9.37 2.47
C ARG A 42 -12.52 -10.24 3.61
N VAL A 43 -11.24 -10.66 3.56
CA VAL A 43 -10.63 -11.42 4.67
C VAL A 43 -10.51 -10.53 5.90
N GLN A 44 -9.98 -9.31 5.75
CA GLN A 44 -9.91 -8.34 6.84
C GLN A 44 -11.29 -8.00 7.39
N LYS A 45 -12.28 -7.75 6.52
CA LYS A 45 -13.67 -7.51 6.92
C LYS A 45 -14.24 -8.64 7.77
N ARG A 46 -14.02 -9.90 7.38
CA ARG A 46 -14.47 -11.07 8.13
C ARG A 46 -13.80 -11.18 9.49
N VAL A 47 -12.49 -10.94 9.56
CA VAL A 47 -11.75 -10.96 10.84
C VAL A 47 -12.30 -9.89 11.78
N LEU A 48 -12.50 -8.66 11.30
CA LEU A 48 -13.06 -7.59 12.11
C LEU A 48 -14.51 -7.87 12.54
N ALA A 49 -15.34 -8.47 11.68
CA ALA A 49 -16.70 -8.86 12.05
C ALA A 49 -16.74 -9.93 13.17
N ILE A 50 -15.73 -10.81 13.24
CA ILE A 50 -15.61 -11.80 14.33
C ILE A 50 -15.19 -11.13 15.64
N ILE A 51 -14.23 -10.20 15.58
CA ILE A 51 -13.69 -9.51 16.76
C ILE A 51 -14.70 -8.48 17.31
N TYR A 52 -15.33 -7.73 16.42
CA TYR A 52 -16.27 -6.64 16.67
C TYR A 52 -17.64 -6.97 16.06
N PRO A 53 -18.41 -7.89 16.66
CA PRO A 53 -19.72 -8.26 16.14
C PRO A 53 -20.69 -7.08 16.20
N ASN A 54 -21.55 -6.95 15.17
CA ASN A 54 -22.55 -5.89 15.01
C ASN A 54 -22.00 -4.46 14.89
N ILE A 55 -20.71 -4.31 14.58
CA ILE A 55 -20.07 -3.02 14.28
C ILE A 55 -19.83 -2.95 12.77
N ASP A 56 -20.03 -1.78 12.17
CA ASP A 56 -19.73 -1.58 10.76
C ASP A 56 -18.21 -1.69 10.50
N TYR A 57 -17.84 -2.00 9.25
CA TYR A 57 -16.44 -2.12 8.88
C TYR A 57 -15.64 -0.84 9.15
N ALA A 58 -16.18 0.34 8.82
CA ALA A 58 -15.46 1.59 9.03
C ALA A 58 -15.18 1.84 10.53
N ASP A 59 -16.20 1.70 11.37
CA ASP A 59 -16.07 1.85 12.82
C ASP A 59 -15.12 0.80 13.42
N SER A 60 -15.14 -0.43 12.90
CA SER A 60 -14.24 -1.50 13.35
C SER A 60 -12.77 -1.23 13.01
N LEU A 61 -12.50 -0.51 11.90
CA LEU A 61 -11.16 -0.06 11.55
C LEU A 61 -10.67 0.99 12.53
N ASP A 62 -11.51 1.97 12.85
CA ASP A 62 -11.19 3.05 13.79
C ASP A 62 -10.97 2.51 15.21
N LEU A 63 -11.86 1.62 15.67
CA LEU A 63 -11.74 0.97 16.98
C LEU A 63 -10.49 0.08 17.10
N SER A 64 -10.08 -0.56 16.01
CA SER A 64 -8.87 -1.38 15.98
C SER A 64 -7.59 -0.58 15.72
N GLY A 65 -7.71 0.68 15.27
CA GLY A 65 -6.59 1.52 14.83
C GLY A 65 -5.91 0.99 13.56
N ILE A 66 -6.61 0.20 12.74
CA ILE A 66 -6.08 -0.43 11.54
C ILE A 66 -6.63 0.27 10.31
N LEU A 67 -5.78 0.58 9.33
CA LEU A 67 -6.21 1.11 8.03
C LEU A 67 -6.72 0.00 7.10
N LYS A 68 -7.48 0.37 6.07
CA LYS A 68 -7.85 -0.56 4.99
C LYS A 68 -6.61 -1.21 4.41
N LEU A 69 -6.73 -2.46 3.94
CA LEU A 69 -5.56 -3.18 3.44
C LEU A 69 -5.00 -2.50 2.19
N SER A 70 -5.83 -1.92 1.33
CA SER A 70 -5.39 -1.07 0.20
C SER A 70 -4.39 -0.01 0.65
N ASP A 71 -4.75 0.73 1.69
CA ASP A 71 -4.03 1.92 2.13
C ASP A 71 -2.74 1.51 2.83
N ARG A 72 -2.76 0.42 3.61
CA ARG A 72 -1.54 -0.14 4.20
C ARG A 72 -0.54 -0.61 3.14
N ARG A 73 -1.03 -1.23 2.07
CA ARG A 73 -0.19 -1.66 0.94
C ARG A 73 0.38 -0.47 0.18
N LEU A 74 -0.42 0.56 -0.09
CA LEU A 74 0.05 1.79 -0.73
C LEU A 74 1.13 2.47 0.13
N ASN A 75 0.88 2.65 1.43
CA ASN A 75 1.86 3.20 2.38
C ASN A 75 3.17 2.39 2.41
N ALA A 76 3.11 1.08 2.23
CA ALA A 76 4.30 0.24 2.15
C ALA A 76 5.06 0.44 0.82
N CYS A 77 4.36 0.64 -0.29
CA CYS A 77 4.95 1.02 -1.58
C CYS A 77 5.65 2.37 -1.48
N ASP A 78 4.97 3.37 -0.91
CA ASP A 78 5.50 4.71 -0.75
C ASP A 78 6.74 4.69 0.14
N LYS A 79 6.70 4.00 1.28
CA LYS A 79 7.87 3.87 2.17
C LYS A 79 9.06 3.23 1.46
N LEU A 80 8.83 2.19 0.65
CA LEU A 80 9.91 1.55 -0.12
C LEU A 80 10.46 2.50 -1.18
N PHE A 81 9.60 3.14 -1.96
CA PHE A 81 10.03 4.03 -3.04
C PHE A 81 10.79 5.24 -2.50
N ASN A 82 10.28 5.85 -1.41
CA ASN A 82 10.98 6.90 -0.66
C ASN A 82 12.38 6.44 -0.22
N ASN A 83 12.48 5.24 0.36
CA ASN A 83 13.76 4.70 0.82
C ASN A 83 14.76 4.53 -0.33
N ILE A 84 14.32 3.97 -1.46
CA ILE A 84 15.15 3.82 -2.67
C ILE A 84 15.62 5.19 -3.17
N PHE A 85 14.72 6.18 -3.17
CA PHE A 85 15.00 7.52 -3.67
C PHE A 85 15.95 8.33 -2.77
N THR A 86 15.78 8.26 -1.46
CA THR A 86 16.59 9.02 -0.50
C THR A 86 17.96 8.38 -0.26
N THR A 87 18.10 7.06 -0.43
CA THR A 87 19.33 6.33 -0.11
C THR A 87 20.27 6.29 -1.34
N PRO A 88 21.45 6.97 -1.29
CA PRO A 88 22.32 7.10 -2.47
C PRO A 88 22.90 5.78 -3.00
N SER A 89 23.08 4.78 -2.13
CA SER A 89 23.67 3.47 -2.45
C SER A 89 22.65 2.32 -2.42
N HIS A 90 21.37 2.62 -2.60
CA HIS A 90 20.34 1.58 -2.57
C HIS A 90 20.50 0.60 -3.75
N ASN A 91 20.45 -0.71 -3.49
CA ASN A 91 20.61 -1.75 -4.51
C ASN A 91 19.62 -1.60 -5.68
N LEU A 92 18.41 -1.13 -5.39
CA LEU A 92 17.35 -0.87 -6.39
C LEU A 92 17.39 0.54 -7.00
N GLY A 93 18.35 1.40 -6.62
CA GLY A 93 18.43 2.78 -7.11
C GLY A 93 18.59 2.88 -8.62
N HIS A 94 19.30 1.91 -9.22
CA HIS A 94 19.47 1.81 -10.68
C HIS A 94 18.17 1.53 -11.45
N LEU A 95 17.11 1.08 -10.77
CA LEU A 95 15.81 0.85 -11.39
C LEU A 95 14.98 2.13 -11.49
N LEU A 96 15.31 3.18 -10.73
CA LEU A 96 14.54 4.42 -10.75
C LEU A 96 14.59 5.07 -12.14
N PRO A 97 13.48 5.68 -12.61
CA PRO A 97 13.50 6.44 -13.84
C PRO A 97 14.42 7.67 -13.72
N GLU A 98 14.86 8.19 -14.85
CA GLU A 98 15.67 9.41 -14.87
C GLU A 98 14.92 10.59 -14.25
N ARG A 99 15.64 11.42 -13.48
CA ARG A 99 15.09 12.65 -12.94
C ARG A 99 14.83 13.63 -14.08
N HIS A 100 13.67 14.24 -14.05
CA HIS A 100 13.29 15.24 -15.02
C HIS A 100 13.95 16.58 -14.68
N ILE A 101 14.75 17.10 -15.60
CA ILE A 101 15.35 18.44 -15.49
C ILE A 101 14.53 19.38 -16.39
N PRO A 102 13.70 20.27 -15.82
CA PRO A 102 12.89 21.18 -16.62
C PRO A 102 13.80 22.21 -17.32
N ARG A 103 13.56 22.42 -18.62
CA ARG A 103 14.23 23.51 -19.38
C ARG A 103 13.57 24.88 -19.15
N TYR A 104 12.31 24.86 -18.73
CA TYR A 104 11.47 26.04 -18.52
C TYR A 104 10.60 25.82 -17.28
N ASN A 105 10.18 26.92 -16.64
CA ASN A 105 9.27 26.86 -15.50
C ASN A 105 7.85 26.56 -15.99
N LEU A 106 7.49 25.28 -15.97
CA LEU A 106 6.13 24.82 -16.27
C LEU A 106 5.26 24.96 -15.02
N LYS A 107 3.95 25.23 -15.20
CA LYS A 107 2.99 25.27 -14.08
C LYS A 107 2.87 23.91 -13.36
N GLN A 108 3.17 22.82 -14.06
CA GLN A 108 3.24 21.47 -13.50
C GLN A 108 4.62 20.89 -13.83
N THR A 109 5.42 20.68 -12.80
CA THR A 109 6.73 20.05 -12.91
C THR A 109 6.64 18.62 -12.41
N ARG A 110 7.17 17.68 -13.18
CA ARG A 110 7.32 16.28 -12.75
C ARG A 110 8.73 16.05 -12.20
N VAL A 111 8.85 15.08 -11.29
CA VAL A 111 10.12 14.66 -10.66
C VAL A 111 10.86 13.67 -11.55
N PHE A 112 10.16 12.72 -12.14
CA PHE A 112 10.69 11.64 -12.96
C PHE A 112 10.19 11.69 -14.40
N VAL A 113 11.04 11.29 -15.34
CA VAL A 113 10.62 11.01 -16.71
C VAL A 113 9.92 9.65 -16.73
N PRO A 114 8.62 9.56 -17.11
CA PRO A 114 7.92 8.30 -17.11
C PRO A 114 8.55 7.35 -18.15
N PRO A 115 8.83 6.08 -17.77
CA PRO A 115 9.45 5.14 -18.68
C PRO A 115 8.52 4.83 -19.86
N ARG A 116 9.09 4.78 -21.06
CA ARG A 116 8.32 4.46 -22.28
C ARG A 116 7.92 2.99 -22.26
N ALA A 117 6.62 2.74 -22.23
CA ALA A 117 6.06 1.40 -22.15
C ALA A 117 5.07 1.16 -23.29
N LYS A 118 5.08 -0.05 -23.86
CA LYS A 118 4.12 -0.44 -24.92
C LYS A 118 2.85 -1.08 -24.37
N THR A 119 2.86 -1.50 -23.11
CA THR A 119 1.77 -2.28 -22.51
C THR A 119 1.39 -1.75 -21.15
N CYS A 120 0.09 -1.82 -20.84
CA CYS A 120 -0.43 -1.50 -19.50
C CYS A 120 0.17 -2.41 -18.42
N ARG A 121 0.55 -3.64 -18.80
CA ARG A 121 1.18 -4.59 -17.87
C ARG A 121 2.48 -4.05 -17.29
N PHE A 122 3.33 -3.43 -18.12
CA PHE A 122 4.58 -2.83 -17.63
C PHE A 122 4.32 -1.52 -16.89
N THR A 123 3.43 -0.66 -17.38
CA THR A 123 3.12 0.62 -16.70
C THR A 123 2.59 0.40 -15.28
N ASN A 124 1.87 -0.71 -15.06
CA ASN A 124 1.28 -1.06 -13.77
C ASN A 124 2.25 -1.84 -12.85
N THR A 125 3.54 -1.94 -13.21
CA THR A 125 4.55 -2.48 -12.29
C THR A 125 4.98 -1.44 -11.27
N PHE A 126 5.61 -1.90 -10.18
CA PHE A 126 6.00 -1.06 -9.05
C PHE A 126 6.72 0.24 -9.46
N ILE A 127 7.80 0.16 -10.23
CA ILE A 127 8.64 1.34 -10.51
C ILE A 127 7.91 2.41 -11.35
N PRO A 128 7.34 2.09 -12.54
CA PRO A 128 6.64 3.10 -13.34
C PRO A 128 5.43 3.69 -12.63
N SER A 129 4.67 2.87 -11.89
CA SER A 129 3.48 3.33 -11.17
C SER A 129 3.84 4.22 -9.98
N SER A 130 4.80 3.80 -9.14
CA SER A 130 5.25 4.62 -8.01
C SER A 130 5.86 5.96 -8.46
N ALA A 131 6.64 5.97 -9.55
CA ALA A 131 7.16 7.20 -10.12
C ALA A 131 6.05 8.11 -10.69
N GLY A 132 4.96 7.53 -11.21
CA GLY A 132 3.76 8.25 -11.62
C GLY A 132 3.07 8.95 -10.45
N VAL A 133 2.78 8.21 -9.38
CA VAL A 133 2.19 8.75 -8.14
C VAL A 133 3.04 9.90 -7.58
N TYR A 134 4.37 9.75 -7.61
CA TYR A 134 5.32 10.76 -7.17
C TYR A 134 5.35 12.04 -8.02
N ASN A 135 4.94 11.94 -9.29
CA ASN A 135 4.84 13.10 -10.18
C ASN A 135 3.53 13.86 -10.03
N GLU A 136 2.50 13.22 -9.46
CA GLU A 136 1.18 13.79 -9.21
C GLU A 136 1.05 14.42 -7.81
N SER A 137 2.00 14.13 -6.92
CA SER A 137 2.11 14.68 -5.55
C SER A 137 2.74 16.07 -5.55
#